data_AF-A0A935LKX9-F1
#
_entry.id   AF-A0A935LKX9-F1
#
_cell.length_a   1.000
_cell.length_b   1.000
_cell.length_c   1.000
_cell.angle_alpha   90.00
_cell.angle_beta   90.00
_cell.angle_gamma   90.00
#
_symmetry.space_group_name_H-M   'P 1'
#
loop_
_entity.id
_entity.type
_entity.pdbx_description
1 polymer ?
#
loop_
_entity_poly.entity_id
_entity_poly.type
_entity_poly.pdbx_seq_one_letter_code
_entity_poly.pdbx_strand_id
1 'polypeptide(L)'
;MKLSLSKSGIVSAEKFWKRILETSAKISEKKNLTTLGPVTINNNHPFSKGKNGFQISPRLQELMVYSAQLDSYENCNEVLEKYIDIKVSASQVWRVANVYGEEVGKTISEEIVLTPCKKEEVIYGMADGSMIFTRRRDGRK
;
A
#
# COMPACT_ATOMS: atom_id res chain seq x y z
N MET A 1 59.70 -27.08 14.04
CA MET A 1 59.55 -26.34 12.77
C MET A 1 58.44 -25.30 12.96
N LYS A 2 58.79 -24.05 13.30
CA LYS A 2 57.80 -22.98 13.51
C LYS A 2 57.25 -22.56 12.14
N LEU A 3 55.99 -22.86 11.86
CA LEU A 3 55.27 -22.31 10.70
C LEU A 3 55.12 -20.81 10.91
N SER A 4 56.07 -20.03 10.38
CA SER A 4 55.95 -18.58 10.31
C SER A 4 54.87 -18.25 9.28
N LEU A 5 53.64 -18.01 9.74
CA LEU A 5 52.60 -17.41 8.91
C LEU A 5 53.11 -16.05 8.45
N SER A 6 53.30 -15.92 7.14
CA SER A 6 53.67 -14.66 6.49
C SER A 6 52.70 -13.56 6.93
N LYS A 7 53.24 -12.41 7.36
CA LYS A 7 52.47 -11.22 7.75
C LYS A 7 51.48 -10.78 6.64
N SER A 8 51.71 -11.16 5.38
CA SER A 8 50.79 -10.87 4.27
C SER A 8 49.44 -11.60 4.33
N GLY A 9 49.39 -12.82 4.90
CA GLY A 9 48.16 -13.60 5.00
C GLY A 9 47.20 -13.09 6.09
N ILE A 10 47.77 -12.58 7.19
CA ILE A 10 47.02 -12.04 8.33
C ILE A 10 46.39 -10.68 7.96
N VAL A 11 47.12 -9.84 7.24
CA VAL A 11 46.61 -8.56 6.72
C VAL A 11 45.47 -8.77 5.71
N SER A 12 45.46 -9.89 4.98
CA SER A 12 44.39 -10.26 4.05
C SER A 12 43.11 -10.66 4.80
N ALA A 13 43.23 -11.47 5.85
CA ALA A 13 42.10 -11.89 6.68
C ALA A 13 41.48 -10.72 7.46
N GLU A 14 42.29 -9.84 8.06
CA GLU A 14 41.79 -8.66 8.75
C GLU A 14 41.10 -7.67 7.81
N LYS A 15 41.65 -7.45 6.59
CA LYS A 15 40.99 -6.64 5.56
C LYS A 15 39.69 -7.28 5.06
N PHE A 16 39.65 -8.61 4.94
CA PHE A 16 38.45 -9.35 4.56
C PHE A 16 37.35 -9.22 5.63
N TRP A 17 37.68 -9.42 6.91
CA TRP A 17 36.74 -9.24 8.01
C TRP A 17 36.31 -7.79 8.21
N LYS A 18 37.21 -6.81 8.07
CA LYS A 18 36.85 -5.38 8.04
C LYS A 18 35.90 -5.06 6.90
N ARG A 19 36.16 -5.58 5.70
CA ARG A 19 35.29 -5.38 4.53
C ARG A 19 33.93 -6.04 4.73
N ILE A 20 33.85 -7.24 5.31
CA ILE A 20 32.58 -7.85 5.67
C ILE A 20 31.85 -6.98 6.70
N LEU A 21 32.51 -6.54 7.78
CA LEU A 21 31.90 -5.67 8.80
C LEU A 21 31.45 -4.32 8.24
N GLU A 22 32.22 -3.70 7.34
CA GLU A 22 31.87 -2.46 6.64
C GLU A 22 30.72 -2.66 5.63
N THR A 23 30.63 -3.85 5.01
CA THR A 23 29.51 -4.21 4.11
C THR A 23 28.24 -4.48 4.91
N SER A 24 28.35 -5.13 6.07
CA SER A 24 27.24 -5.35 7.02
C SER A 24 26.72 -4.04 7.61
N ALA A 25 27.57 -3.03 7.77
CA ALA A 25 27.20 -1.71 8.28
C ALA A 25 26.38 -0.84 7.31
N LYS A 26 26.20 -1.28 6.05
CA LYS A 26 25.44 -0.55 5.01
C LYS A 26 24.27 -1.34 4.43
N ILE A 27 23.68 -2.23 5.21
CA ILE A 27 22.41 -2.84 4.82
C ILE A 27 21.31 -1.79 5.04
N SER A 28 20.86 -1.15 3.96
CA SER A 28 19.73 -0.23 4.02
C SER A 28 18.43 -1.04 4.07
N GLU A 29 17.59 -0.77 5.06
CA GLU A 29 16.35 -1.49 5.30
C GLU A 29 15.13 -0.58 5.20
N LYS A 30 13.97 -1.16 4.90
CA LYS A 30 12.68 -0.47 4.83
C LYS A 30 11.65 -1.20 5.66
N LYS A 31 10.81 -0.43 6.36
CA LYS A 31 9.65 -0.95 7.07
C LYS A 31 8.44 -1.00 6.15
N ASN A 32 7.86 -2.19 6.01
CA ASN A 32 6.62 -2.42 5.28
C ASN A 32 5.53 -2.86 6.26
N LEU A 33 4.37 -2.23 6.19
CA LEU A 33 3.23 -2.57 7.02
C LEU A 33 2.43 -3.72 6.39
N THR A 34 2.18 -4.78 7.16
CA THR A 34 1.42 -5.95 6.71
C THR A 34 0.21 -6.20 7.62
N THR A 35 -0.67 -7.12 7.24
CA THR A 35 -1.81 -7.55 8.08
C THR A 35 -1.38 -8.23 9.38
N LEU A 36 -0.12 -8.69 9.47
CA LEU A 36 0.45 -9.34 10.65
C LEU A 36 1.36 -8.39 11.45
N GLY A 37 1.43 -7.13 11.05
CA GLY A 37 2.29 -6.12 11.67
C GLY A 37 3.41 -5.62 10.74
N PRO A 38 4.29 -4.74 11.26
CA PRO A 38 5.39 -4.18 10.50
C PRO A 38 6.52 -5.19 10.31
N VAL A 39 6.97 -5.37 9.09
CA VAL A 39 8.14 -6.19 8.72
C VAL A 39 9.24 -5.29 8.18
N THR A 40 10.48 -5.52 8.61
CA THR A 40 11.65 -4.79 8.12
C THR A 40 12.35 -5.65 7.07
N ILE A 41 12.56 -5.11 5.88
CA ILE A 41 13.11 -5.84 4.73
C ILE A 41 14.28 -5.03 4.15
N ASN A 42 15.37 -5.71 3.81
CA ASN A 42 16.49 -5.13 3.07
C ASN A 42 16.01 -4.50 1.75
N ASN A 43 16.45 -3.28 1.45
CA ASN A 43 16.08 -2.52 0.24
C ASN A 43 16.40 -3.24 -1.08
N ASN A 44 17.41 -4.13 -1.06
CA ASN A 44 17.78 -4.93 -2.23
C ASN A 44 16.81 -6.11 -2.48
N HIS A 45 15.97 -6.45 -1.50
CA HIS A 45 15.01 -7.54 -1.64
C HIS A 45 13.83 -7.10 -2.53
N PRO A 46 13.34 -7.95 -3.47
CA PRO A 46 12.19 -7.62 -4.31
C PRO A 46 10.93 -7.19 -3.53
N PHE A 47 10.67 -7.82 -2.38
CA PHE A 47 9.55 -7.46 -1.48
C PHE A 47 9.72 -6.13 -0.73
N SER A 48 10.87 -5.48 -0.79
CA SER A 48 11.04 -4.13 -0.23
C SER A 48 10.45 -3.06 -1.16
N LYS A 49 10.20 -3.39 -2.43
CA LYS A 49 9.55 -2.48 -3.37
C LYS A 49 8.07 -2.36 -2.99
N GLY A 50 7.65 -1.12 -2.70
CA GLY A 50 6.25 -0.82 -2.40
C GLY A 50 5.36 -1.00 -3.63
N LYS A 51 4.15 -1.51 -3.44
CA LYS A 51 3.14 -1.60 -4.50
C LYS A 51 2.26 -0.34 -4.45
N ASN A 52 1.90 0.18 -5.62
CA ASN A 52 1.05 1.38 -5.79
C ASN A 52 1.59 2.62 -5.05
N GLY A 53 2.92 2.72 -4.88
CA GLY A 53 3.57 3.82 -4.17
C GLY A 53 3.57 3.69 -2.64
N PHE A 54 2.96 2.65 -2.06
CA PHE A 54 2.86 2.48 -0.62
C PHE A 54 3.83 1.42 -0.09
N GLN A 55 4.37 1.66 1.13
CA GLN A 55 5.10 0.66 1.92
C GLN A 55 4.12 -0.15 2.78
N ILE A 56 3.04 -0.62 2.14
CA ILE A 56 1.94 -1.35 2.74
C ILE A 56 1.73 -2.59 1.87
N SER A 57 1.58 -3.76 2.48
CA SER A 57 1.32 -4.99 1.73
C SER A 57 0.04 -4.88 0.90
N PRO A 58 -0.03 -5.46 -0.32
CA PRO A 58 -1.23 -5.39 -1.15
C PRO A 58 -2.50 -5.85 -0.42
N ARG A 59 -2.39 -6.92 0.38
CA ARG A 59 -3.51 -7.43 1.18
C ARG A 59 -4.03 -6.42 2.20
N LEU A 60 -3.15 -5.69 2.87
CA LEU A 60 -3.57 -4.65 3.80
C LEU A 60 -4.16 -3.44 3.07
N GLN A 61 -3.63 -3.09 1.89
CA GLN A 61 -4.24 -2.05 1.05
C GLN A 61 -5.68 -2.39 0.67
N GLU A 62 -5.94 -3.64 0.25
CA GLU A 62 -7.30 -4.12 -0.05
C GLU A 62 -8.24 -3.98 1.14
N LEU A 63 -7.81 -4.40 2.34
CA LEU A 63 -8.63 -4.29 3.55
C LEU A 63 -8.92 -2.83 3.91
N MET A 64 -7.95 -1.94 3.74
CA MET A 64 -8.13 -0.50 3.97
C MET A 64 -9.15 0.12 2.99
N VAL A 65 -9.09 -0.26 1.70
CA VAL A 65 -10.06 0.20 0.70
C VAL A 65 -11.44 -0.36 1.00
N TYR A 66 -11.53 -1.64 1.34
CA TYR A 66 -12.80 -2.29 1.66
C TYR A 66 -13.46 -1.65 2.90
N SER A 67 -12.70 -1.40 3.96
CA SER A 67 -13.24 -0.69 5.12
C SER A 67 -13.72 0.72 4.77
N ALA A 68 -12.96 1.44 3.93
CA ALA A 68 -13.29 2.80 3.49
C ALA A 68 -14.56 2.89 2.64
N GLN A 69 -14.95 1.80 1.98
CA GLN A 69 -16.21 1.74 1.23
C GLN A 69 -17.43 1.57 2.15
N LEU A 70 -17.23 1.00 3.34
CA LEU A 70 -18.32 0.67 4.27
C LEU A 70 -18.62 1.81 5.25
N ASP A 71 -17.60 2.58 5.64
CA ASP A 71 -17.73 3.59 6.68
C ASP A 71 -16.75 4.76 6.48
N SER A 72 -16.88 5.79 7.31
CA SER A 72 -15.94 6.89 7.50
C SER A 72 -14.52 6.41 7.79
N TYR A 73 -13.53 7.19 7.34
CA TYR A 73 -12.11 6.87 7.49
C TYR A 73 -11.65 6.83 8.95
N GLU A 74 -12.31 7.57 9.83
CA GLU A 74 -12.09 7.53 11.27
C GLU A 74 -12.49 6.18 11.84
N ASN A 75 -13.70 5.71 11.53
CA ASN A 75 -14.20 4.43 12.03
C ASN A 75 -13.43 3.24 11.42
N CYS A 76 -12.94 3.38 10.18
CA CYS A 76 -12.08 2.37 9.56
C CYS A 76 -10.86 2.01 10.42
N ASN A 77 -10.27 2.99 11.12
CA ASN A 77 -9.08 2.74 11.94
C ASN A 77 -9.43 1.87 13.15
N GLU A 78 -10.59 2.11 13.78
CA GLU A 78 -11.06 1.29 14.90
C GLU A 78 -11.38 -0.14 14.46
N VAL A 79 -11.98 -0.30 13.28
CA VAL A 79 -12.28 -1.62 12.70
C VAL A 79 -10.98 -2.39 12.43
N LEU A 80 -10.00 -1.77 11.78
CA LEU A 80 -8.72 -2.41 11.48
C LEU A 80 -7.93 -2.74 12.76
N GLU A 81 -7.97 -1.87 13.77
CA GLU A 81 -7.35 -2.17 15.06
C GLU A 81 -8.05 -3.35 15.76
N LYS A 82 -9.39 -3.41 15.77
CA LYS A 82 -10.12 -4.49 16.44
C LYS A 82 -9.96 -5.86 15.79
N TYR A 83 -9.93 -5.92 14.46
CA TYR A 83 -9.94 -7.21 13.74
C TYR A 83 -8.55 -7.76 13.40
N ILE A 84 -7.58 -6.87 13.15
CA ILE A 84 -6.23 -7.29 12.72
C ILE A 84 -5.11 -6.68 13.58
N ASP A 85 -5.44 -5.95 14.64
CA ASP A 85 -4.47 -5.31 15.56
C ASP A 85 -3.48 -4.36 14.85
N ILE A 86 -3.92 -3.77 13.72
CA ILE A 86 -3.13 -2.82 12.95
C ILE A 86 -3.66 -1.41 13.14
N LYS A 87 -2.80 -0.56 13.69
CA LYS A 87 -3.05 0.88 13.79
C LYS A 87 -2.70 1.57 12.47
N VAL A 88 -3.72 2.10 11.81
CA VAL A 88 -3.59 3.00 10.67
C VAL A 88 -4.26 4.33 10.99
N SER A 89 -3.80 5.40 10.33
CA SER A 89 -4.45 6.71 10.42
C SER A 89 -5.49 6.89 9.32
N ALA A 90 -6.53 7.67 9.58
CA ALA A 90 -7.56 8.03 8.60
C ALA A 90 -6.95 8.60 7.31
N SER A 91 -5.92 9.44 7.42
CA SER A 91 -5.21 9.98 6.24
C SER A 91 -4.43 8.93 5.44
N GLN A 92 -4.00 7.83 6.06
CA GLN A 92 -3.42 6.70 5.31
C GLN A 92 -4.51 5.94 4.56
N VAL A 93 -5.64 5.66 5.22
CA VAL A 93 -6.80 5.00 4.59
C VAL A 93 -7.29 5.82 3.40
N TRP A 94 -7.52 7.12 3.58
CA TRP A 94 -7.94 8.03 2.51
C TRP A 94 -6.97 8.04 1.32
N ARG A 95 -5.66 8.08 1.56
CA ARG A 95 -4.65 8.04 0.47
C ARG A 95 -4.73 6.76 -0.33
N VAL A 96 -4.85 5.61 0.34
CA VAL A 96 -4.97 4.32 -0.34
C VAL A 96 -6.29 4.28 -1.12
N ALA A 97 -7.41 4.63 -0.49
CA ALA A 97 -8.73 4.66 -1.12
C ALA A 97 -8.76 5.55 -2.37
N ASN A 98 -8.17 6.75 -2.31
CA ASN A 98 -8.10 7.65 -3.45
C ASN A 98 -7.29 7.08 -4.62
N VAL A 99 -6.13 6.47 -4.36
CA VAL A 99 -5.32 5.87 -5.44
C VAL A 99 -6.13 4.79 -6.17
N TYR A 100 -6.81 3.92 -5.43
CA TYR A 100 -7.67 2.91 -6.06
C TYR A 100 -8.91 3.51 -6.73
N GLY A 101 -9.51 4.56 -6.15
CA GLY A 101 -10.66 5.26 -6.72
C GLY A 101 -10.33 5.97 -8.04
N GLU A 102 -9.14 6.58 -8.16
CA GLU A 102 -8.65 7.18 -9.39
C GLU A 102 -8.43 6.12 -10.49
N GLU A 103 -7.87 4.96 -10.15
CA GLU A 103 -7.70 3.87 -11.11
C GLU A 103 -9.04 3.29 -11.57
N VAL A 104 -10.00 3.07 -10.66
CA VAL A 104 -11.35 2.59 -11.01
C VAL A 104 -12.10 3.62 -11.87
N GLY A 105 -11.94 4.92 -11.57
CA GLY A 105 -12.56 5.99 -12.34
C GLY A 105 -12.14 6.00 -13.82
N LYS A 106 -10.92 5.54 -14.15
CA LYS A 106 -10.46 5.40 -15.54
C LYS A 106 -11.21 4.31 -16.29
N THR A 107 -11.63 3.24 -15.60
CA THR A 107 -12.32 2.09 -16.22
C THR A 107 -13.82 2.34 -16.38
N ILE A 108 -14.42 3.17 -15.52
CA ILE A 108 -15.86 3.49 -15.59
C ILE A 108 -16.23 4.34 -16.83
N SER A 109 -15.25 4.95 -17.50
CA SER A 109 -15.51 5.87 -18.61
C SER A 109 -15.62 5.22 -20.00
N GLU A 110 -15.68 3.90 -20.13
CA GLU A 110 -15.66 3.25 -21.45
C GLU A 110 -17.03 2.66 -21.82
N GLU A 111 -17.67 3.38 -22.75
CA GLU A 111 -18.84 3.06 -23.60
C GLU A 111 -20.03 2.30 -22.99
N ILE A 112 -21.23 2.88 -23.18
CA ILE A 112 -22.49 2.16 -23.02
C ILE A 112 -22.50 0.99 -24.01
N VAL A 113 -22.14 -0.21 -23.55
CA VAL A 113 -22.11 -1.46 -24.35
C VAL A 113 -23.51 -1.92 -24.76
N LEU A 114 -24.56 -1.25 -24.27
CA LEU A 114 -25.93 -1.63 -24.54
C LEU A 114 -26.35 -1.17 -25.94
N THR A 115 -26.90 -2.10 -26.71
CA THR A 115 -27.52 -1.81 -28.00
C THR A 115 -28.67 -0.82 -27.79
N PRO A 116 -28.80 0.24 -28.62
CA PRO A 116 -29.91 1.18 -28.53
C PRO A 116 -31.25 0.45 -28.60
N CYS A 117 -32.19 0.83 -27.74
CA CYS A 117 -33.50 0.17 -27.72
C CYS A 117 -34.29 0.44 -29.00
N LYS A 118 -35.09 -0.56 -29.42
CA LYS A 118 -35.98 -0.41 -30.57
C LYS A 118 -37.19 0.44 -30.19
N LYS A 119 -37.80 1.10 -31.17
CA LYS A 119 -38.92 2.03 -30.95
C LYS A 119 -40.17 1.34 -30.37
N GLU A 120 -40.31 0.05 -30.60
CA GLU A 120 -41.46 -0.75 -30.16
C GLU A 120 -41.25 -1.42 -28.79
N GLU A 121 -40.04 -1.31 -28.20
CA GLU A 121 -39.69 -1.95 -26.94
C GLU A 121 -40.06 -1.04 -25.74
N VAL A 122 -40.73 -1.61 -24.73
CA VAL A 122 -41.02 -0.93 -23.45
C VAL A 122 -39.95 -1.31 -22.43
N ILE A 123 -39.15 -0.33 -21.99
CA ILE A 123 -38.14 -0.52 -20.96
C ILE A 123 -38.70 -0.10 -19.60
N TYR A 124 -38.65 -1.01 -18.62
CA TYR A 124 -38.84 -0.68 -17.22
C TYR A 124 -37.48 -0.41 -16.59
N GLY A 125 -37.15 0.88 -16.42
CA GLY A 125 -35.94 1.33 -15.75
C GLY A 125 -36.28 1.83 -14.35
N MET A 126 -35.62 1.28 -13.33
CA MET A 126 -35.64 1.86 -12.00
C MET A 126 -34.46 2.82 -11.89
N ALA A 127 -34.76 4.12 -11.84
CA ALA A 127 -33.77 5.12 -11.52
C ALA A 127 -33.74 5.28 -9.99
N ASP A 128 -32.68 4.78 -9.36
CA ASP A 128 -32.38 5.10 -7.97
C ASP A 128 -31.36 6.25 -7.93
N GLY A 129 -31.64 7.24 -7.08
CA GLY A 129 -30.86 8.45 -6.96
C GLY A 129 -30.37 8.62 -5.53
N SER A 130 -29.05 8.62 -5.33
CA SER A 130 -28.46 8.95 -4.04
C SER A 130 -28.24 10.46 -3.92
N MET A 131 -28.70 11.07 -2.82
CA MET A 131 -28.34 12.46 -2.50
C MET A 131 -26.95 12.50 -1.85
N ILE A 132 -25.97 13.06 -2.56
CA ILE A 132 -24.63 13.32 -2.01
C ILE A 132 -24.58 14.77 -1.53
N PHE A 133 -24.51 14.97 -0.22
CA PHE A 133 -24.29 16.30 0.34
C PHE A 133 -22.86 16.75 0.01
N THR A 134 -22.75 17.65 -0.97
CA THR A 134 -21.47 18.30 -1.27
C THR A 134 -21.35 19.58 -0.46
N ARG A 135 -20.17 19.82 0.11
CA ARG A 135 -19.92 21.07 0.83
C ARG A 135 -19.96 22.23 -0.17
N ARG A 136 -20.69 23.30 0.17
CA ARG A 136 -20.61 24.56 -0.58
C ARG A 136 -19.16 25.07 -0.58
N ARG A 137 -18.71 25.57 -1.73
CA ARG A 137 -17.31 25.97 -2.01
C ARG A 137 -16.85 27.18 -1.16
N ASP A 138 -17.81 27.83 -0.53
CA ASP A 138 -17.74 28.94 0.41
C ASP A 138 -17.49 28.38 1.82
N GLY A 139 -16.22 28.04 2.10
CA GLY A 139 -15.74 27.36 3.31
C GLY A 139 -15.89 28.13 4.62
N ARG A 140 -17.10 28.51 5.02
CA ARG A 140 -17.42 28.92 6.39
C ARG A 140 -18.10 27.76 7.11
N LYS A 141 -17.64 27.52 8.33
CA LYS A 141 -18.31 26.65 9.29
C LYS A 141 -19.62 27.31 9.71
#